data_AF-A0A926HZ51-F1
#
_entry.id   AF-A0A926HZ51-F1
#
_cell.length_a   1.000
_cell.length_b   1.000
_cell.length_c   1.000
_cell.angle_alpha   90.00
_cell.angle_beta   90.00
_cell.angle_gamma   90.00
#
_symmetry.space_group_name_H-M   'P 1'
#
loop_
_entity.id
_entity.type
_entity.pdbx_description
1 polymer ?
#
loop_
_entity_poly.entity_id
_entity_poly.type
_entity_poly.pdbx_seq_one_letter_code
_entity_poly.pdbx_strand_id
1 'polypeptide(L)'
;MQESSSAEENPFSEEISFQLTQRSCMAEECEENIVYGMALYRGTALEGEVADVSSQRSVVERLMELCRRNGVTETTLFDVVEDFLD
;
A
#
# COMPACT_ATOMS: atom_id res chain seq x y z
N MET A 1 -7.50 44.82 -19.72
CA MET A 1 -7.55 44.13 -18.42
C MET A 1 -7.63 42.66 -18.75
N GLN A 2 -6.49 41.97 -18.76
CA GLN A 2 -6.42 40.53 -18.98
C GLN A 2 -6.23 39.90 -17.60
N GLU A 3 -7.30 39.33 -17.06
CA GLU A 3 -7.21 38.40 -15.94
C GLU A 3 -7.21 37.00 -16.52
N SER A 4 -6.03 36.55 -16.96
CA SER A 4 -5.80 35.13 -17.20
C SER A 4 -5.26 34.59 -15.88
N SER A 5 -6.19 34.14 -15.03
CA SER A 5 -5.90 33.37 -13.82
C SER A 5 -5.14 32.12 -14.26
N SER A 6 -3.83 32.11 -14.06
CA SER A 6 -3.00 30.91 -14.20
C SER A 6 -3.57 29.87 -13.26
N ALA A 7 -4.12 28.79 -13.82
CA ALA A 7 -4.32 27.56 -13.06
C ALA A 7 -2.93 27.10 -12.65
N GLU A 8 -2.53 27.37 -11.40
CA GLU A 8 -1.41 26.71 -10.78
C GLU A 8 -1.79 25.22 -10.71
N GLU A 9 -1.34 24.46 -11.71
CA GLU A 9 -1.33 23.01 -11.64
C GLU A 9 -0.53 22.63 -10.40
N ASN A 10 -1.23 22.16 -9.36
CA ASN A 10 -0.64 21.79 -8.08
C ASN A 10 0.29 20.57 -8.30
N PRO A 11 1.62 20.73 -8.30
CA PRO A 11 2.53 19.66 -8.74
C PRO A 11 2.81 18.62 -7.66
N PHE A 12 2.10 18.65 -6.52
CA PHE A 12 2.42 17.89 -5.31
C PHE A 12 1.35 16.90 -4.85
N SER A 13 0.31 16.63 -5.63
CA SER A 13 -0.55 15.49 -5.34
C SER A 13 0.06 14.23 -5.98
N GLU A 14 1.24 13.82 -5.52
CA GLU A 14 1.72 12.47 -5.84
C GLU A 14 0.74 11.48 -5.22
N GLU A 15 -0.14 10.93 -6.06
CA GLU A 15 -1.22 10.06 -5.63
C GLU A 15 -0.66 8.84 -4.90
N ILE A 16 -1.17 8.59 -3.70
CA ILE A 16 -0.84 7.40 -2.92
C ILE A 16 -1.61 6.22 -3.52
N SER A 17 -0.88 5.16 -3.89
CA SER A 17 -1.48 3.93 -4.40
C SER A 17 -0.96 2.71 -3.66
N PHE A 18 -1.86 1.75 -3.42
CA PHE A 18 -1.51 0.45 -2.86
C PHE A 18 -1.50 -0.60 -3.97
N GLN A 19 -0.50 -1.48 -3.97
CA GLN A 19 -0.40 -2.59 -4.89
C GLN A 19 -0.21 -3.91 -4.15
N LEU A 20 -0.83 -4.98 -4.67
CA LEU A 20 -0.65 -6.33 -4.15
C LEU A 20 0.74 -6.85 -4.52
N THR A 21 1.47 -7.38 -3.55
CA THR A 21 2.71 -8.12 -3.79
C THR A 21 2.49 -9.60 -3.53
N GLN A 22 3.22 -10.45 -4.25
CA GLN A 22 3.15 -11.90 -4.14
C GLN A 22 4.57 -12.46 -4.09
N ARG A 23 4.84 -13.31 -3.10
CA ARG A 23 6.13 -13.98 -2.94
C ARG A 23 5.99 -15.36 -2.30
N SER A 24 7.06 -16.13 -2.31
CA SER A 24 7.18 -17.32 -1.46
C SER A 24 7.34 -16.90 -0.01
N CYS A 25 6.73 -17.64 0.92
CA CYS A 25 6.87 -17.37 2.34
C CYS A 25 8.34 -17.49 2.76
N MET A 26 8.81 -16.57 3.61
CA MET A 26 10.19 -16.58 4.09
C MET A 26 10.35 -17.28 5.45
N ALA A 27 9.26 -17.75 6.06
CA ALA A 27 9.33 -18.52 7.30
C ALA A 27 9.85 -19.94 7.03
N GLU A 28 10.67 -20.45 7.96
CA GLU A 28 11.15 -21.83 7.93
C GLU A 28 9.95 -22.79 7.88
N GLU A 29 10.06 -23.83 7.05
CA GLU A 29 9.02 -24.87 6.83
C GLU A 29 7.77 -24.38 6.07
N CYS A 30 7.78 -23.17 5.52
CA CYS A 30 6.66 -22.59 4.80
C CYS A 30 7.03 -22.08 3.38
N GLU A 31 8.26 -22.30 2.93
CA GLU A 31 8.84 -21.69 1.72
C GLU A 31 8.14 -22.09 0.41
N GLU A 32 7.43 -23.22 0.43
CA GLU A 32 6.62 -23.73 -0.67
C GLU A 32 5.25 -23.03 -0.78
N ASN A 33 4.85 -22.26 0.24
CA ASN A 33 3.59 -21.53 0.25
C ASN A 33 3.74 -20.14 -0.36
N ILE A 34 2.74 -19.77 -1.17
CA ILE A 34 2.60 -18.40 -1.68
C ILE A 34 1.95 -17.54 -0.60
N VAL A 35 2.56 -16.40 -0.34
CA VAL A 35 2.02 -15.37 0.54
C VAL A 35 1.91 -14.05 -0.21
N TYR A 36 0.94 -13.27 0.23
CA TYR A 36 0.57 -12.00 -0.32
C TYR A 36 0.91 -10.90 0.68
N GLY A 37 1.39 -9.79 0.15
CA GLY A 37 1.69 -8.58 0.90
C GLY A 37 1.16 -7.37 0.16
N MET A 38 1.51 -6.19 0.65
CA MET A 38 1.14 -4.95 -0.01
C MET A 38 2.30 -3.95 -0.03
N ALA A 39 2.38 -3.22 -1.13
CA ALA A 39 3.32 -2.14 -1.33
C ALA A 39 2.57 -0.81 -1.44
N LEU A 40 3.15 0.21 -0.84
CA LEU A 40 2.71 1.59 -0.89
C LEU A 40 3.60 2.37 -1.84
N TYR A 41 2.98 2.99 -2.83
CA TYR A 41 3.65 3.86 -3.78
C TYR A 41 3.14 5.28 -3.65
N ARG A 42 4.06 6.24 -3.77
CA ARG A 42 3.78 7.65 -4.00
C ARG A 42 4.24 7.99 -5.42
N GLY A 43 3.29 8.14 -6.34
CA GLY A 43 3.60 8.18 -7.77
C GLY A 43 4.28 6.88 -8.22
N THR A 44 5.54 6.95 -8.64
CA THR A 44 6.34 5.77 -9.04
C THR A 44 7.34 5.31 -7.96
N ALA A 45 7.49 6.04 -6.87
CA ALA A 45 8.40 5.71 -5.79
C ALA A 45 7.76 4.70 -4.85
N LEU A 46 8.50 3.64 -4.49
CA LEU A 46 8.10 2.70 -3.43
C LEU A 46 8.45 3.34 -2.09
N GLU A 47 7.43 3.66 -1.31
CA GLU A 47 7.57 4.28 0.01
C GLU A 47 7.68 3.21 1.10
N GLY A 48 6.91 2.13 0.98
CA GLY A 48 6.93 1.04 1.96
C GLY A 48 6.36 -0.25 1.40
N GLU A 49 6.78 -1.37 1.96
CA GLU A 49 6.24 -2.69 1.64
C GLU A 49 6.08 -3.49 2.92
N VAL A 50 4.91 -4.13 3.07
CA VAL A 50 4.69 -5.15 4.08
C VAL A 50 4.56 -6.51 3.42
N ALA A 51 5.54 -7.34 3.73
CA ALA A 51 5.67 -8.71 3.29
C ALA A 51 4.72 -9.66 4.02
N ASP A 52 4.45 -10.81 3.41
CA ASP A 52 4.02 -12.02 4.13
C ASP A 52 2.79 -11.83 5.04
N VAL A 53 1.87 -10.95 4.66
CA VAL A 53 0.66 -10.60 5.44
C VAL A 53 -0.31 -11.78 5.51
N SER A 54 -0.56 -12.46 4.39
CA SER A 54 -1.46 -13.61 4.38
C SER A 54 -1.22 -14.53 3.19
N SER A 55 -1.48 -15.84 3.36
CA SER A 55 -1.58 -16.78 2.23
C SER A 55 -2.88 -16.61 1.43
N GLN A 56 -3.84 -15.80 1.91
CA GLN A 56 -5.09 -15.52 1.23
C GLN A 56 -5.06 -14.14 0.56
N ARG A 57 -5.03 -14.14 -0.79
CA ARG A 57 -5.06 -12.92 -1.61
C ARG A 57 -6.21 -11.96 -1.24
N SER A 58 -7.41 -12.49 -1.05
CA SER A 58 -8.62 -11.70 -0.77
C SER A 58 -8.54 -10.93 0.55
N VAL A 59 -7.80 -11.45 1.54
CA VAL A 59 -7.58 -10.78 2.83
C VAL A 59 -6.72 -9.54 2.61
N VAL A 60 -5.62 -9.65 1.86
CA VAL A 60 -4.74 -8.52 1.56
C VAL A 60 -5.41 -7.49 0.66
N GLU A 61 -6.22 -7.94 -0.32
CA GLU A 61 -7.03 -7.04 -1.14
C GLU A 61 -8.02 -6.23 -0.31
N ARG A 62 -8.71 -6.88 0.64
CA ARG A 62 -9.61 -6.20 1.58
C ARG A 62 -8.86 -5.22 2.48
N LEU A 63 -7.66 -5.56 2.95
CA LEU A 63 -6.85 -4.65 3.74
C LEU A 63 -6.44 -3.40 2.92
N MET A 64 -6.04 -3.57 1.65
CA MET A 64 -5.75 -2.43 0.77
C MET A 64 -6.97 -1.52 0.57
N GLU A 65 -8.17 -2.10 0.41
CA GLU A 65 -9.41 -1.32 0.31
C GLU A 65 -9.68 -0.52 1.58
N LEU A 66 -9.47 -1.12 2.76
CA LEU A 66 -9.60 -0.42 4.04
C LEU A 66 -8.56 0.72 4.16
N CYS A 67 -7.31 0.48 3.77
CA CYS A 67 -6.26 1.50 3.78
C CYS A 67 -6.63 2.70 2.88
N ARG A 68 -7.09 2.43 1.65
CA ARG A 68 -7.56 3.46 0.72
C ARG A 68 -8.75 4.24 1.27
N ARG A 69 -9.74 3.54 1.84
CA ARG A 69 -10.97 4.17 2.35
C ARG A 69 -10.72 5.09 3.54
N ASN A 70 -9.75 4.74 4.40
CA ASN A 70 -9.44 5.50 5.61
C ASN A 70 -8.29 6.50 5.42
N GLY A 71 -7.70 6.61 4.22
CA GLY A 71 -6.62 7.54 3.94
C GLY A 71 -5.32 7.20 4.68
N VAL A 72 -5.02 5.91 4.83
CA VAL A 72 -3.79 5.43 5.49
C VAL A 72 -2.57 5.97 4.75
N THR A 73 -1.69 6.64 5.49
CA THR A 73 -0.40 7.13 5.02
C THR A 73 0.69 6.11 5.28
N GLU A 74 1.86 6.29 4.65
CA GLU A 74 3.06 5.47 4.86
C GLU A 74 3.38 5.24 6.34
N THR A 75 3.39 6.30 7.12
CA THR A 75 3.66 6.26 8.57
C THR A 75 2.70 5.40 9.36
N THR A 76 1.46 5.23 8.89
CA THR A 76 0.41 4.45 9.56
C THR A 76 0.23 3.06 8.96
N LEU A 77 0.94 2.73 7.87
CA LEU A 77 0.79 1.44 7.20
C LEU A 77 1.25 0.29 8.10
N PHE A 78 2.39 0.46 8.77
CA PHE A 78 2.91 -0.55 9.69
C PHE A 78 1.96 -0.75 10.88
N ASP A 79 1.50 0.35 11.50
CA ASP A 79 0.54 0.29 12.61
C ASP A 79 -0.73 -0.48 12.23
N VAL A 80 -1.29 -0.21 11.05
CA VAL A 80 -2.52 -0.88 10.57
C VAL A 80 -2.28 -2.36 10.30
N VAL A 81 -1.10 -2.74 9.78
CA VAL A 81 -0.81 -4.15 9.51
C VAL A 81 -0.51 -4.90 10.80
N GLU A 82 0.20 -4.30 11.76
CA GLU A 82 0.41 -4.88 13.10
C GLU A 82 -0.94 -5.15 13.78
N ASP A 83 -1.86 -4.18 13.81
CA ASP A 83 -3.21 -4.35 14.39
C ASP A 83 -4.06 -5.41 13.66
N PHE A 84 -3.77 -5.70 12.38
CA PHE A 84 -4.54 -6.66 11.59
C PHE A 84 -4.01 -8.10 11.71
N LEU A 85 -2.78 -8.28 12.16
CA LEU A 85 -2.09 -9.57 12.26
C LEU A 85 -2.07 -10.16 13.68
N ASP A 86 -2.43 -9.38 14.70
CA ASP A 86 -2.75 -9.85 16.07
C ASP A 86 -4.12 -10.57 16.16
#